data_AF-A1TMT8-F1
#
_entry.id   AF-A1TMT8-F1
#
_cell.length_a   1.000
_cell.length_b   1.000
_cell.length_c   1.000
_cell.angle_alpha   90.00
_cell.angle_beta   90.00
_cell.angle_gamma   90.00
#
_symmetry.space_group_name_H-M   'P 1'
#
loop_
_entity.id
_entity.type
_entity.pdbx_description
1 polymer ?
#
loop_
_entity_poly.entity_id
_entity_poly.type
_entity_poly.pdbx_seq_one_letter_code
_entity_poly.pdbx_strand_id
1 'polypeptide(L)'
;MSTTPEDHDDPMFARGIAGPLGKLTCDAKTKIDEVTHELWLQHCASRGLDTAGVLRDCIYALVHGKTYRQMVVDKISHDSKRIDALAKLIGPFGVPESEGAGQ
;
A
#
# COMPACT_ATOMS: atom_id res chain seq x y z
N MET A 1 -29.25 -15.47 17.23
CA MET A 1 -29.22 -15.02 15.83
C MET A 1 -27.85 -14.40 15.62
N SER A 2 -26.93 -15.19 15.07
CA SER A 2 -25.51 -14.85 14.99
C SER A 2 -25.25 -14.12 13.69
N THR A 3 -24.85 -12.85 13.77
CA THR A 3 -24.35 -12.07 12.64
C THR A 3 -22.84 -11.90 12.84
N THR A 4 -22.05 -12.64 12.08
CA THR A 4 -20.63 -12.37 11.89
C THR A 4 -20.48 -11.05 11.13
N PRO A 5 -19.64 -10.10 11.57
CA PRO A 5 -19.21 -9.03 10.68
C PRO A 5 -18.24 -9.64 9.67
N GLU A 6 -18.66 -9.63 8.40
CA GLU A 6 -17.77 -9.72 7.25
C GLU A 6 -16.79 -8.55 7.34
N ASP A 7 -15.60 -8.83 7.88
CA ASP A 7 -14.43 -7.97 7.77
C ASP A 7 -14.15 -7.84 6.27
N HIS A 8 -14.60 -6.71 5.73
CA HIS A 8 -14.37 -6.37 4.34
C HIS A 8 -12.85 -6.25 4.15
N ASP A 9 -12.29 -7.20 3.42
CA ASP A 9 -11.03 -7.07 2.67
C ASP A 9 -11.21 -6.03 1.54
N ASP A 10 -11.74 -4.84 1.89
CA ASP A 10 -11.78 -3.71 0.98
C ASP A 10 -10.35 -3.19 0.92
N PRO A 11 -9.67 -3.30 -0.22
CA PRO A 11 -8.26 -2.98 -0.28
C PRO A 11 -8.12 -1.50 0.09
N MET A 12 -7.21 -1.18 1.02
CA MET A 12 -7.02 0.10 1.74
C MET A 12 -6.87 1.38 0.86
N PHE A 13 -7.17 1.33 -0.43
CA PHE A 13 -7.12 2.43 -1.38
C PHE A 13 -8.17 3.54 -1.15
N ALA A 14 -9.22 3.32 -0.35
CA ALA A 14 -10.27 4.33 -0.11
C ALA A 14 -9.90 5.45 0.90
N ARG A 15 -8.83 5.30 1.68
CA ARG A 15 -8.30 6.36 2.56
C ARG A 15 -7.06 6.98 1.93
N GLY A 16 -7.25 7.92 0.99
CA GLY A 16 -6.19 8.75 0.41
C GLY A 16 -4.86 8.02 0.23
N ILE A 17 -4.77 7.19 -0.81
CA ILE A 17 -3.70 6.21 -1.07
C ILE A 17 -2.36 6.65 -0.47
N ALA A 18 -2.01 6.06 0.69
CA ALA A 18 -0.70 6.23 1.29
C ALA A 18 0.31 5.47 0.43
N GLY A 19 1.18 6.22 -0.23
CA GLY A 19 2.33 5.69 -0.96
C GLY A 19 3.53 5.43 -0.06
N PRO A 20 4.64 4.95 -0.63
CA PRO A 20 5.84 4.60 0.13
C PRO A 20 6.47 5.81 0.83
N LEU A 21 6.20 7.03 0.34
CA LEU A 21 6.71 8.29 0.87
C LEU A 21 5.60 9.18 1.48
N GLY A 22 4.42 8.62 1.75
CA GLY A 22 3.27 9.37 2.28
C GLY A 22 2.13 9.48 1.26
N LYS A 23 1.18 10.38 1.52
CA LYS A 23 -0.05 10.49 0.73
C LYS A 23 0.24 10.88 -0.72
N LEU A 24 -0.37 10.17 -1.67
CA LEU A 24 -0.33 10.55 -3.08
C LEU A 24 -1.29 11.73 -3.31
N THR A 25 -0.74 12.93 -3.54
CA THR A 25 -1.53 14.17 -3.72
C THR A 25 -1.35 14.84 -5.08
N CYS A 26 -0.37 14.40 -5.87
CA CYS A 26 -0.02 15.03 -7.15
C CYS A 26 -0.47 14.16 -8.33
N ASP A 27 -1.20 14.77 -9.27
CA ASP A 27 -1.58 14.14 -10.53
C ASP A 27 -0.41 14.18 -11.53
N ALA A 28 -0.15 13.07 -12.22
CA ALA A 28 0.70 13.03 -13.39
C ALA A 28 -0.18 12.89 -14.64
N LYS A 29 -0.34 13.98 -15.41
CA LYS A 29 -1.16 14.03 -16.63
C LYS A 29 -0.31 14.58 -17.77
N THR A 30 -0.40 13.98 -18.95
CA THR A 30 0.23 14.49 -20.17
C THR A 30 -0.58 14.10 -21.40
N LYS A 31 -0.30 14.75 -22.54
CA LYS A 31 -0.88 14.39 -23.84
C LYS A 31 0.07 13.45 -24.57
N ILE A 32 -0.49 12.43 -25.21
CA ILE A 32 0.21 11.51 -26.11
C ILE A 32 -0.64 11.35 -27.37
N ASP A 33 -0.03 10.95 -28.48
CA ASP A 33 -0.77 10.65 -29.71
C ASP A 33 -1.63 9.38 -29.57
N GLU A 34 -2.63 9.26 -30.45
CA GLU A 34 -3.62 8.20 -30.41
C GLU A 34 -2.99 6.81 -30.59
N VAL A 35 -2.05 6.65 -31.51
CA VAL A 35 -1.43 5.35 -31.81
C VAL A 35 -0.62 4.86 -30.60
N THR A 36 0.16 5.74 -29.99
CA THR A 36 0.90 5.42 -28.77
C THR A 36 -0.05 5.09 -27.61
N HIS A 37 -1.17 5.80 -27.49
CA HIS A 37 -2.18 5.53 -26.47
C HIS A 37 -2.83 4.15 -26.64
N GLU A 38 -3.18 3.75 -27.86
CA GLU A 38 -3.74 2.43 -28.14
C GLU A 38 -2.73 1.31 -27.81
N LEU A 39 -1.47 1.46 -28.22
CA LEU A 39 -0.41 0.51 -27.89
C LEU A 39 -0.19 0.39 -26.37
N TRP A 40 -0.28 1.51 -25.65
CA TRP A 40 -0.22 1.53 -24.20
C TRP A 40 -1.37 0.76 -23.55
N LEU A 41 -2.60 0.95 -24.03
CA LEU A 41 -3.77 0.22 -23.54
C LEU A 41 -3.64 -1.28 -23.79
N GLN A 42 -3.20 -1.67 -25.00
CA GLN A 42 -2.94 -3.09 -25.33
C GLN A 42 -1.85 -3.68 -24.44
N HIS A 43 -0.76 -2.94 -24.20
CA HIS A 43 0.31 -3.35 -23.29
C HIS A 43 -0.22 -3.61 -21.87
N CYS A 44 -1.01 -2.68 -21.34
CA CYS A 44 -1.60 -2.80 -20.01
C CYS A 44 -2.59 -3.98 -19.93
N ALA A 45 -3.49 -4.10 -20.90
CA ALA A 45 -4.49 -5.16 -20.98
C ALA A 45 -3.85 -6.56 -21.05
N SER A 46 -2.82 -6.73 -21.89
CA SER A 46 -2.11 -8.01 -22.06
C SER A 46 -1.44 -8.52 -20.77
N ARG A 47 -1.22 -7.63 -19.80
CA ARG A 47 -0.54 -7.91 -18.53
C ARG A 47 -1.46 -7.80 -17.32
N GLY A 48 -2.74 -7.50 -17.52
CA GLY A 48 -3.70 -7.25 -16.44
C GLY A 48 -3.31 -6.07 -15.55
N LEU A 49 -2.68 -5.04 -16.14
CA LEU A 49 -2.18 -3.87 -15.40
C LEU A 49 -3.10 -2.67 -15.58
N ASP A 50 -3.21 -1.85 -14.53
CA ASP A 50 -3.85 -0.54 -14.57
C ASP A 50 -2.91 0.52 -15.17
N THR A 51 -3.44 1.38 -16.04
CA THR A 51 -2.68 2.43 -16.74
C THR A 51 -2.07 3.43 -15.76
N ALA A 52 -2.80 3.86 -14.74
CA ALA A 52 -2.31 4.80 -13.74
C ALA A 52 -1.20 4.18 -12.87
N GLY A 53 -1.32 2.90 -12.54
CA GLY A 53 -0.31 2.11 -11.85
C GLY A 53 0.99 2.00 -12.63
N VAL A 54 0.92 1.67 -13.93
CA VAL A 54 2.12 1.57 -14.78
C VAL A 54 2.77 2.95 -14.96
N LEU A 55 1.98 4.00 -15.19
CA LEU A 55 2.51 5.37 -15.28
C LEU A 55 3.25 5.76 -13.98
N ARG A 56 2.65 5.48 -12.82
CA ARG A 56 3.27 5.73 -11.52
C ARG A 56 4.57 4.95 -11.35
N ASP A 57 4.59 3.67 -11.72
CA ASP A 57 5.80 2.84 -11.67
C ASP A 57 6.90 3.37 -12.59
N CYS A 58 6.57 3.83 -13.80
CA CYS A 58 7.53 4.44 -14.72
C CYS A 58 8.19 5.70 -14.13
N ILE A 59 7.38 6.58 -13.55
CA ILE A 59 7.89 7.82 -12.92
C ILE A 59 8.80 7.48 -11.74
N TYR A 60 8.38 6.58 -10.86
CA TYR A 60 9.16 6.19 -9.69
C TYR A 60 10.45 5.46 -10.07
N ALA A 61 10.40 4.57 -11.07
CA ALA A 61 11.60 3.89 -11.56
C ALA A 61 12.63 4.89 -12.10
N LEU A 62 12.18 5.93 -12.81
CA LEU A 62 13.06 6.96 -13.34
C LEU A 62 13.66 7.85 -12.25
N VAL A 63 12.86 8.25 -11.24
CA VAL A 63 13.30 9.18 -10.18
C VAL A 63 14.09 8.49 -9.07
N HIS A 64 13.69 7.27 -8.68
CA HIS A 64 14.21 6.57 -7.51
C HIS A 64 14.97 5.30 -7.83
N GLY A 65 15.04 4.87 -9.11
CA GLY A 65 15.66 3.60 -9.49
C GLY A 65 14.87 2.36 -9.04
N LYS A 66 13.66 2.54 -8.49
CA LYS A 66 12.74 1.48 -8.03
C LYS A 66 11.32 1.84 -8.42
N THR A 67 10.53 0.84 -8.80
CA THR A 67 9.10 1.05 -9.07
C THR A 67 8.34 1.39 -7.79
N TYR A 68 7.19 2.06 -7.93
CA TYR A 68 6.33 2.38 -6.79
C TYR A 68 5.91 1.10 -6.06
N ARG A 69 5.52 0.06 -6.80
CA ARG A 69 5.16 -1.24 -6.22
C ARG A 69 6.31 -1.84 -5.41
N GLN A 70 7.54 -1.78 -5.93
CA GLN A 70 8.72 -2.29 -5.21
C GLN A 70 8.95 -1.52 -3.91
N MET A 71 8.82 -0.20 -3.93
CA MET A 71 8.97 0.64 -2.73
C MET A 71 7.86 0.39 -1.69
N VAL A 72 6.62 0.11 -2.13
CA VAL A 72 5.53 -0.27 -1.22
C VAL A 72 5.83 -1.60 -0.54
N VAL A 73 6.30 -2.61 -1.29
CA VAL A 73 6.68 -3.91 -0.73
C VAL A 73 7.84 -3.77 0.26
N ASP A 74 8.87 -2.99 -0.10
CA ASP A 74 9.99 -2.66 0.80
C ASP A 74 9.48 -2.05 2.12
N LYS A 75 8.55 -1.09 2.03
CA LYS A 75 7.97 -0.43 3.20
C LYS A 75 7.18 -1.42 4.08
N ILE A 76 6.31 -2.23 3.48
CA ILE A 76 5.53 -3.24 4.24
C ILE A 76 6.48 -4.22 4.93
N SER A 77 7.51 -4.70 4.25
CA SER A 77 8.51 -5.59 4.85
C SER A 77 9.22 -4.93 6.03
N HIS A 78 9.55 -3.64 5.92
CA HIS A 78 10.21 -2.90 6.98
C HIS A 78 9.29 -2.60 8.17
N ASP A 79 8.01 -2.32 7.90
CA ASP A 79 6.98 -2.14 8.93
C ASP A 79 6.71 -3.46 9.67
N SER A 80 6.61 -4.59 8.97
CA SER A 80 6.50 -5.92 9.62
C SER A 80 7.69 -6.24 10.52
N LYS A 81 8.92 -5.96 10.06
CA LYS A 81 10.13 -6.14 10.88
C LYS A 81 10.12 -5.25 12.12
N ARG A 82 9.60 -4.02 12.01
CA ARG A 82 9.44 -3.11 13.17
C ARG A 82 8.43 -3.67 14.16
N ILE A 83 7.28 -4.16 13.70
CA ILE A 83 6.24 -4.74 14.56
C ILE A 83 6.78 -5.97 15.29
N ASP A 84 7.49 -6.86 14.60
CA ASP A 84 8.12 -8.04 15.20
C ASP A 84 9.17 -7.65 16.27
N ALA A 85 10.02 -6.66 15.95
CA ALA A 85 11.01 -6.16 16.90
C ALA A 85 10.36 -5.53 18.15
N LEU A 86 9.25 -4.81 17.99
CA LEU A 86 8.47 -4.27 19.10
C LEU A 86 7.83 -5.39 19.93
N ALA A 87 7.22 -6.39 19.28
CA ALA A 87 6.65 -7.54 19.98
C ALA A 87 7.70 -8.30 20.80
N LYS A 88 8.91 -8.46 20.27
CA LYS A 88 10.04 -9.08 20.96
C LYS A 88 10.59 -8.23 22.12
N LEU A 89 10.54 -6.90 21.99
CA LEU A 89 10.96 -5.97 23.05
C LEU A 89 9.95 -5.90 24.21
N ILE A 90 8.65 -6.02 23.91
CA ILE A 90 7.59 -6.03 24.93
C ILE A 90 7.59 -7.36 25.70
N GLY A 91 8.11 -8.45 25.10
CA GLY A 91 8.22 -9.76 25.75
C GLY A 91 6.85 -10.34 26.14
N PRO A 92 6.78 -11.53 26.77
CA PRO A 92 5.53 -12.14 27.22
C PRO A 92 4.83 -11.38 28.38
N PHE A 93 5.36 -10.22 28.78
CA PHE A 93 4.79 -9.39 29.83
C PHE A 93 3.84 -8.35 29.23
N GLY A 94 2.81 -8.84 28.54
CA GLY A 94 1.57 -8.09 28.44
C GLY A 94 1.09 -7.82 29.85
N VAL A 95 1.00 -6.54 30.21
CA VAL A 95 0.56 -6.02 31.51
C VAL A 95 -0.66 -6.82 32.00
N PRO A 96 -0.62 -7.48 33.17
CA PRO A 96 -1.84 -8.01 33.77
C PRO A 96 -2.74 -6.81 34.06
N GLU A 97 -3.95 -6.83 33.52
CA GLU A 97 -5.01 -5.90 33.92
C GLU A 97 -5.12 -5.97 35.44
N SER A 98 -4.72 -4.88 36.10
CA SER A 98 -4.94 -4.72 37.53
C SER A 98 -6.43 -4.58 37.72
N GLU A 99 -7.11 -5.68 38.05
CA GLU A 99 -8.41 -5.67 38.70
C GLU A 99 -8.28 -4.83 39.98
N GLY A 100 -8.59 -3.54 39.85
CA GLY A 100 -8.75 -2.64 40.97
C GLY A 100 -10.02 -3.02 41.70
N ALA A 101 -9.90 -3.95 42.65
CA ALA A 101 -10.82 -4.06 43.77
C ALA A 101 -10.78 -2.74 44.55
N GLY A 102 -11.84 -1.95 44.41
CA GLY A 102 -12.10 -0.75 45.21
C GLY A 102 -13.50 -0.84 45.79
N GLN A 103 -13.55 -1.11 47.09
CA GLN A 103 -14.72 -1.06 47.96
C GLN A 103 -15.42 0.31 47.94
#